data_AF-A0A238YN83-F1
#
_entry.id   AF-A0A238YN83-F1
#
_cell.length_a   1.000
_cell.length_b   1.000
_cell.length_c   1.000
_cell.angle_alpha   90.00
_cell.angle_beta   90.00
_cell.angle_gamma   90.00
#
_symmetry.space_group_name_H-M   'P 1'
#
loop_
_entity.id
_entity.type
_entity.pdbx_description
1 polymer ?
#
loop_
_entity_poly.entity_id
_entity_poly.type
_entity_poly.pdbx_seq_one_letter_code
_entity_poly.pdbx_strand_id
1 'polypeptide(L)'
;MKIRTITALMLAGMLSLSSCVNNGDIDELQDQINDLNSTVENIQKTQQEALLAAIASLEADLVTLENELGSDINELGTDYHALLADLGVLEEEVEGNANAVFYGNVITEADYTALTTQGATIITGKVVITGDAHVLALANIKLIGKSLEVKGGSTITMDALQSIGEDLMVMSVGANASINLAKLSSVGGDVEIMNNTGLTSFMANELALISGGLSSEKNVALTTISLAKLDQVYEVNINEYLVDDPEYLNIGALAMLDLSSANVTKSVEISYVGAVENLALGSVGGNLICEYSKVKKITLDGTSLGGDFVIENNLSISNIDVPNLSRIEGKLRIYYNYDWNTAGSGLVTMPSFAALTYIGGDVYISNNSNLITAEAFNNVTEVRGENIEFSYNGNLENVSIFNALVDTNNPASQWGDNSHADITVQANTFWFDGFNSLVEITNLNVSVSKTSGVFDETTGMFEPGGDTAKLEGFDALTDVSSLNLTVTEATDFNAFASLNNFKNYQTYLTVAMPSDTNVGLCTMEPIFTRIKNGDFENWNNTRIPVFKYNWSEMDRDTAIDQLLAPCGV
;
A
#
# COMPACT_ATOMS: atom_id res chain seq x y z
N MET A 1 10.37 23.67 -35.22
CA MET A 1 11.61 23.74 -36.05
C MET A 1 11.88 25.19 -36.46
N LYS A 2 13.00 25.78 -36.03
CA LYS A 2 13.37 27.21 -36.20
C LYS A 2 13.69 27.58 -37.65
N ILE A 3 12.68 27.77 -38.50
CA ILE A 3 12.92 28.20 -39.90
C ILE A 3 12.66 29.71 -40.09
N ARG A 4 11.72 30.31 -39.36
CA ARG A 4 11.34 31.72 -39.61
C ARG A 4 12.31 32.77 -39.03
N THR A 5 13.13 32.43 -38.03
CA THR A 5 14.06 33.38 -37.39
C THR A 5 15.45 33.42 -38.02
N ILE A 6 15.83 32.41 -38.82
CA ILE A 6 17.13 32.37 -39.50
C ILE A 6 17.17 33.39 -40.65
N THR A 7 16.02 33.66 -41.27
CA THR A 7 15.92 34.60 -42.41
C THR A 7 16.26 36.04 -42.03
N ALA A 8 16.02 36.47 -40.78
CA ALA A 8 16.28 37.84 -40.35
C ALA A 8 17.72 38.08 -39.83
N LEU A 9 18.32 37.09 -39.14
CA LEU A 9 19.67 37.26 -38.57
C LEU A 9 20.78 37.06 -39.60
N MET A 10 20.60 36.18 -40.60
CA MET A 10 21.59 36.05 -41.69
C MET A 10 21.60 37.29 -42.59
N LEU A 11 20.45 37.94 -42.80
CA LEU A 11 20.35 39.14 -43.63
C LEU A 11 21.06 40.34 -42.99
N ALA A 12 21.11 40.43 -41.67
CA ALA A 12 21.79 41.53 -40.96
C ALA A 12 23.32 41.37 -40.89
N GLY A 13 23.83 40.13 -40.87
CA GLY A 13 25.29 39.86 -40.88
C GLY A 13 25.94 40.08 -42.25
N MET A 14 25.21 39.78 -43.33
CA MET A 14 25.72 39.91 -44.70
C MET A 14 25.79 41.35 -45.21
N LEU A 15 25.09 42.30 -44.59
CA LEU A 15 25.10 43.71 -44.98
C LEU A 15 26.37 44.48 -44.51
N SER A 16 27.30 43.85 -43.78
CA SER A 16 28.53 44.50 -43.28
C SER A 16 29.84 44.08 -43.97
N LEU A 17 29.78 43.14 -44.93
CA LEU A 17 30.95 42.69 -45.72
C LEU A 17 30.78 43.08 -47.19
N SER A 18 30.78 44.38 -47.46
CA SER A 18 30.76 44.95 -48.80
C SER A 18 32.13 44.84 -49.49
N SER A 19 32.56 43.63 -49.84
CA SER A 19 33.42 43.37 -51.01
C SER A 19 33.54 41.87 -51.28
N CYS A 20 33.01 41.43 -52.43
CA CYS A 20 33.16 40.10 -53.05
C CYS A 20 32.20 38.97 -52.62
N VAL A 21 30.89 39.23 -52.54
CA VAL A 21 29.89 38.15 -52.74
C VAL A 21 29.42 38.25 -54.19
N ASN A 22 29.69 37.22 -55.00
CA ASN A 22 29.14 37.14 -56.36
C ASN A 22 27.62 37.00 -56.24
N ASN A 23 26.84 37.76 -57.02
CA ASN A 23 25.38 37.70 -56.98
C ASN A 23 24.81 36.27 -57.13
N GLY A 24 25.54 35.35 -57.77
CA GLY A 24 25.12 33.94 -57.89
C GLY A 24 25.10 33.14 -56.57
N ASP A 25 25.93 33.51 -55.59
CA ASP A 25 26.01 32.77 -54.31
C ASP A 25 24.77 33.03 -53.44
N ILE A 26 24.14 34.22 -53.59
CA ILE A 26 22.91 34.58 -52.88
C ILE A 26 21.70 33.86 -53.47
N ASP A 27 21.63 33.78 -54.80
CA ASP A 27 20.55 33.06 -55.49
C ASP A 27 20.60 31.55 -55.16
N GLU A 28 21.80 30.95 -55.11
CA GLU A 28 21.98 29.55 -54.72
C GLU A 28 21.54 29.28 -53.26
N LEU A 29 21.86 30.16 -52.33
CA LEU A 29 21.39 30.05 -50.94
C LEU A 29 19.87 30.19 -50.84
N GLN A 30 19.26 31.07 -51.63
CA GLN A 30 17.81 31.23 -51.66
C GLN A 30 17.12 29.98 -52.22
N ASP A 31 17.69 29.36 -53.25
CA ASP A 31 17.19 28.10 -53.81
C ASP A 31 17.32 26.95 -52.80
N GLN A 32 18.44 26.84 -52.09
CA GLN A 32 18.60 25.87 -50.99
C GLN A 32 17.57 26.09 -49.89
N ILE A 33 17.29 27.34 -49.51
CA ILE A 33 16.24 27.67 -48.52
C ILE A 33 14.86 27.25 -49.02
N ASN A 34 14.55 27.49 -50.29
CA ASN A 34 13.26 27.10 -50.89
C ASN A 34 13.11 25.57 -50.94
N ASP A 35 14.17 24.84 -51.30
CA ASP A 35 14.19 23.38 -51.33
C ASP A 35 14.04 22.77 -49.94
N LEU A 36 14.70 23.36 -48.93
CA LEU A 36 14.52 23.01 -47.53
C LEU A 36 13.08 23.25 -47.05
N ASN A 37 12.46 24.37 -47.42
CA ASN A 37 11.06 24.65 -47.07
C ASN A 37 10.11 23.62 -47.70
N SER A 38 10.30 23.29 -48.98
CA SER A 38 9.49 22.27 -49.65
C SER A 38 9.69 20.89 -49.05
N THR A 39 10.92 20.54 -48.67
CA THR A 39 11.23 19.28 -47.96
C THR A 39 10.52 19.21 -46.61
N VAL A 40 10.47 20.32 -45.86
CA VAL A 40 9.78 20.39 -44.57
C VAL A 40 8.27 20.24 -44.73
N GLU A 41 7.66 20.91 -45.71
CA GLU A 41 6.23 20.75 -46.01
C GLU A 41 5.89 19.30 -46.40
N ASN A 42 6.73 18.66 -47.22
CA ASN A 42 6.57 17.25 -47.59
C ASN A 42 6.70 16.31 -46.37
N ILE A 43 7.65 16.58 -45.47
CA ILE A 43 7.81 15.81 -44.22
C ILE A 43 6.57 15.98 -43.34
N GLN A 44 6.06 17.19 -43.16
CA GLN A 44 4.84 17.45 -42.37
C GLN A 44 3.64 16.69 -42.93
N LYS A 45 3.44 16.74 -44.25
CA LYS A 45 2.37 15.98 -44.91
C LYS A 45 2.53 14.48 -44.72
N THR A 46 3.74 13.97 -44.92
CA THR A 46 4.05 12.53 -44.73
C THR A 46 3.80 12.10 -43.28
N GLN A 47 4.14 12.95 -42.30
CA GLN A 47 3.88 12.69 -40.89
C GLN A 47 2.38 12.69 -40.57
N GLN A 48 1.61 13.61 -41.16
CA GLN A 48 0.15 13.62 -41.01
C GLN A 48 -0.49 12.37 -41.61
N GLU A 49 -0.10 11.98 -42.82
CA GLU A 49 -0.58 10.74 -43.46
C GLU A 49 -0.19 9.49 -42.65
N ALA A 50 1.02 9.46 -42.10
CA ALA A 50 1.46 8.37 -41.23
C ALA A 50 0.70 8.33 -39.90
N LEU A 51 0.35 9.49 -39.33
CA LEU A 51 -0.46 9.58 -38.11
C LEU A 51 -1.87 9.05 -38.35
N LEU A 52 -2.53 9.47 -39.44
CA LEU A 52 -3.86 8.95 -39.81
C LEU A 52 -3.82 7.44 -40.07
N ALA A 53 -2.77 6.94 -40.74
CA ALA A 53 -2.61 5.50 -40.94
C ALA A 53 -2.42 4.73 -39.61
N ALA A 54 -1.74 5.31 -38.63
CA ALA A 54 -1.59 4.72 -37.30
C ALA A 54 -2.91 4.71 -36.52
N ILE A 55 -3.70 5.79 -36.61
CA ILE A 55 -5.05 5.86 -36.02
C ILE A 55 -5.93 4.77 -36.61
N ALA A 56 -6.00 4.64 -37.94
CA ALA A 56 -6.79 3.59 -38.59
C ALA A 56 -6.33 2.17 -38.22
N SER A 57 -5.03 1.97 -38.00
CA SER A 57 -4.51 0.68 -37.52
C SER A 57 -4.96 0.38 -36.10
N LEU A 58 -4.91 1.38 -35.20
CA LEU A 58 -5.36 1.24 -33.81
C LEU A 58 -6.86 0.96 -33.75
N GLU A 59 -7.68 1.62 -34.56
CA GLU A 59 -9.10 1.33 -34.67
C GLU A 59 -9.37 -0.12 -35.11
N ALA A 60 -8.60 -0.63 -36.08
CA ALA A 60 -8.72 -2.01 -36.55
C ALA A 60 -8.29 -3.04 -35.48
N ASP A 61 -7.20 -2.75 -34.75
CA ASP A 61 -6.71 -3.59 -33.67
C ASP A 61 -7.71 -3.63 -32.51
N LEU A 62 -8.29 -2.47 -32.15
CA LEU A 62 -9.37 -2.39 -31.18
C LEU A 62 -10.54 -3.27 -31.63
N VAL A 63 -11.05 -3.10 -32.85
CA VAL A 63 -12.19 -3.90 -33.35
C VAL A 63 -11.89 -5.39 -33.32
N THR A 64 -10.65 -5.78 -33.58
CA THR A 64 -10.22 -7.17 -33.45
C THR A 64 -10.31 -7.65 -32.00
N LEU A 65 -9.82 -6.86 -31.05
CA LEU A 65 -9.88 -7.15 -29.62
C LEU A 65 -11.33 -7.27 -29.12
N GLU A 66 -12.24 -6.40 -29.56
CA GLU A 66 -13.69 -6.49 -29.25
C GLU A 66 -14.30 -7.82 -29.73
N ASN A 67 -13.96 -8.25 -30.94
CA ASN A 67 -14.42 -9.52 -31.48
C ASN A 67 -13.82 -10.73 -30.74
N GLU A 68 -12.59 -10.61 -30.25
CA GLU A 68 -11.91 -11.67 -29.47
C GLU A 68 -12.49 -11.82 -28.06
N LEU A 69 -12.92 -10.72 -27.43
CA LEU A 69 -13.50 -10.72 -26.07
C LEU A 69 -14.95 -11.23 -26.02
N GLY A 70 -15.70 -11.20 -27.13
CA GLY A 70 -17.04 -11.80 -27.23
C GLY A 70 -18.16 -11.08 -26.45
N SER A 71 -19.30 -11.75 -26.24
CA SER A 71 -20.52 -11.16 -25.63
C SER A 71 -20.52 -11.09 -24.09
N ASP A 72 -19.46 -11.56 -23.43
CA ASP A 72 -19.45 -11.79 -21.98
C ASP A 72 -19.04 -10.57 -21.15
N ILE A 73 -18.87 -9.39 -21.76
CA ILE A 73 -18.46 -8.19 -21.02
C ILE A 73 -19.30 -6.97 -21.36
N ASN A 74 -20.47 -6.87 -20.72
CA ASN A 74 -21.36 -5.72 -20.87
C ASN A 74 -20.79 -4.43 -20.25
N GLU A 75 -19.76 -4.49 -19.38
CA GLU A 75 -19.12 -3.31 -18.77
C GLU A 75 -17.91 -2.79 -19.55
N LEU A 76 -16.95 -3.65 -19.97
CA LEU A 76 -15.82 -3.23 -20.84
C LEU A 76 -16.30 -2.61 -22.17
N GLY A 77 -17.46 -3.02 -22.68
CA GLY A 77 -18.01 -2.45 -23.93
C GLY A 77 -18.19 -0.93 -23.86
N THR A 78 -18.47 -0.37 -22.69
CA THR A 78 -18.68 1.07 -22.51
C THR A 78 -17.39 1.87 -22.60
N ASP A 79 -16.34 1.43 -21.90
CA ASP A 79 -15.03 2.11 -21.90
C ASP A 79 -14.31 1.94 -23.23
N TYR A 80 -14.48 0.77 -23.84
CA TYR A 80 -13.95 0.48 -25.16
C TYR A 80 -14.61 1.34 -26.26
N HIS A 81 -15.93 1.51 -26.22
CA HIS A 81 -16.62 2.45 -27.12
C HIS A 81 -16.21 3.90 -26.88
N ALA A 82 -15.89 4.29 -25.64
CA ALA A 82 -15.37 5.63 -25.35
C ALA A 82 -13.98 5.84 -25.97
N LEU A 83 -13.08 4.85 -25.90
CA LEU A 83 -11.75 4.93 -26.51
C LEU A 83 -11.82 5.03 -28.05
N LEU A 84 -12.70 4.24 -28.68
CA LEU A 84 -12.99 4.35 -30.12
C LEU A 84 -13.56 5.71 -30.50
N ALA A 85 -14.49 6.25 -29.69
CA ALA A 85 -15.05 7.57 -29.93
C ALA A 85 -13.97 8.67 -29.81
N ASP A 86 -13.07 8.57 -28.83
CA ASP A 86 -11.95 9.50 -28.66
C ASP A 86 -10.96 9.43 -29.83
N LEU A 87 -10.65 8.23 -30.34
CA LEU A 87 -9.85 8.03 -31.55
C LEU A 87 -10.50 8.66 -32.79
N GLY A 88 -11.79 8.44 -33.01
CA GLY A 88 -12.53 9.04 -34.12
C GLY A 88 -12.60 10.57 -34.04
N VAL A 89 -12.75 11.13 -32.83
CA VAL A 89 -12.66 12.59 -32.62
C VAL A 89 -11.26 13.11 -32.94
N LEU A 90 -10.21 12.34 -32.62
CA LEU A 90 -8.83 12.71 -32.93
C LEU A 90 -8.56 12.65 -34.45
N GLU A 91 -9.10 11.64 -35.13
CA GLU A 91 -9.08 11.53 -36.59
C GLU A 91 -9.74 12.75 -37.23
N GLU A 92 -10.98 13.07 -36.83
CA GLU A 92 -11.72 14.24 -37.31
C GLU A 92 -10.97 15.56 -37.07
N GLU A 93 -10.31 15.70 -35.92
CA GLU A 93 -9.50 16.89 -35.60
C GLU A 93 -8.28 17.02 -36.53
N VAL A 94 -7.57 15.91 -36.78
CA VAL A 94 -6.39 15.87 -37.65
C VAL A 94 -6.76 16.04 -39.12
N GLU A 95 -7.88 15.47 -39.57
CA GLU A 95 -8.37 15.60 -40.94
C GLU A 95 -8.98 16.99 -41.20
N GLY A 96 -9.78 17.49 -40.25
CA GLY A 96 -10.54 18.73 -40.38
C GLY A 96 -9.70 20.00 -40.24
N ASN A 97 -8.50 19.90 -39.67
CA ASN A 97 -7.63 21.04 -39.45
C ASN A 97 -6.16 20.69 -39.70
N ALA A 98 -5.65 21.08 -40.88
CA ALA A 98 -4.24 20.90 -41.25
C ALA A 98 -3.24 21.57 -40.26
N ASN A 99 -3.71 22.51 -39.43
CA ASN A 99 -2.92 23.15 -38.39
C ASN A 99 -3.15 22.57 -36.99
N ALA A 100 -3.98 21.53 -36.82
CA ALA A 100 -4.29 20.95 -35.51
C ALA A 100 -3.06 20.38 -34.80
N VAL A 101 -2.05 19.94 -35.56
CA VAL A 101 -0.89 19.22 -35.03
C VAL A 101 0.36 20.10 -35.02
N PHE A 102 0.87 20.38 -33.83
CA PHE A 102 2.18 20.99 -33.63
C PHE A 102 3.25 19.90 -33.52
N TYR A 103 4.10 19.81 -34.54
CA TYR A 103 5.18 18.83 -34.59
C TYR A 103 6.42 19.33 -33.82
N GLY A 104 6.73 18.63 -32.73
CA GLY A 104 7.92 18.87 -31.91
C GLY A 104 7.61 19.34 -30.50
N ASN A 105 8.66 19.76 -29.79
CA ASN A 105 8.56 20.14 -28.38
C ASN A 105 8.11 21.61 -28.23
N VAL A 106 7.41 21.89 -27.13
CA VAL A 106 7.01 23.24 -26.71
C VAL A 106 7.70 23.55 -25.38
N ILE A 107 8.89 24.14 -25.47
CA ILE A 107 9.79 24.36 -24.31
C ILE A 107 10.19 25.83 -24.19
N THR A 108 10.45 26.48 -25.32
CA THR A 108 10.89 27.87 -25.36
C THR A 108 9.74 28.82 -25.67
N GLU A 109 9.87 30.09 -25.29
CA GLU A 109 8.90 31.15 -25.64
C GLU A 109 8.58 31.21 -27.15
N ALA A 110 9.58 30.92 -27.98
CA ALA A 110 9.41 30.86 -29.43
C ALA A 110 8.51 29.70 -29.86
N ASP A 111 8.58 28.57 -29.17
CA ASP A 111 7.73 27.40 -29.44
C ASP A 111 6.28 27.70 -29.02
N TYR A 112 6.06 28.32 -27.86
CA TYR A 112 4.73 28.76 -27.40
C TYR A 112 4.10 29.80 -28.35
N THR A 113 4.90 30.75 -28.84
CA THR A 113 4.45 31.71 -29.85
C THR A 113 4.07 31.01 -31.16
N ALA A 114 4.86 30.03 -31.60
CA ALA A 114 4.58 29.27 -32.80
C ALA A 114 3.32 28.41 -32.65
N LEU A 115 3.14 27.74 -31.51
CA LEU A 115 1.97 26.94 -31.17
C LEU A 115 0.69 27.78 -31.23
N THR A 116 0.69 28.91 -30.52
CA THR A 116 -0.47 29.81 -30.45
C THR A 116 -0.79 30.46 -31.80
N THR A 117 0.23 30.80 -32.59
CA THR A 117 0.05 31.32 -33.96
C THR A 117 -0.57 30.27 -34.88
N GLN A 118 -0.16 29.01 -34.73
CA GLN A 118 -0.70 27.90 -35.50
C GLN A 118 -2.14 27.56 -35.10
N GLY A 119 -2.48 27.73 -33.82
CA GLY A 119 -3.79 27.34 -33.27
C GLY A 119 -3.94 25.83 -33.17
N ALA A 120 -2.83 25.12 -32.96
CA ALA A 120 -2.82 23.67 -32.80
C ALA A 120 -3.50 23.25 -31.48
N THR A 121 -4.14 22.09 -31.50
CA THR A 121 -4.81 21.45 -30.37
C THR A 121 -4.08 20.16 -29.95
N ILE A 122 -3.12 19.70 -30.75
CA ILE A 122 -2.32 18.49 -30.52
C ILE A 122 -0.84 18.86 -30.57
N ILE A 123 -0.05 18.38 -29.62
CA ILE A 123 1.41 18.53 -29.59
C ILE A 123 2.04 17.15 -29.65
N THR A 124 2.89 16.85 -30.63
CA THR A 124 3.50 15.51 -30.74
C THR A 124 4.71 15.32 -29.84
N GLY A 125 5.26 16.41 -29.30
CA GLY A 125 6.49 16.41 -28.50
C GLY A 125 6.25 16.72 -27.02
N LYS A 126 7.34 16.98 -26.32
CA LYS A 126 7.37 17.31 -24.89
C LYS A 126 6.94 18.76 -24.65
N VAL A 127 6.25 19.00 -23.54
CA VAL A 127 5.81 20.34 -23.11
C VAL A 127 6.44 20.69 -21.75
N VAL A 128 6.90 21.95 -21.58
CA VAL A 128 7.46 22.44 -20.30
C VAL A 128 6.84 23.78 -19.90
N ILE A 129 5.97 23.76 -18.90
CA ILE A 129 5.33 24.95 -18.32
C ILE A 129 6.25 25.56 -17.27
N THR A 130 6.64 26.84 -17.41
CA THR A 130 7.45 27.55 -16.41
C THR A 130 6.75 28.77 -15.81
N GLY A 131 5.50 29.04 -16.20
CA GLY A 131 4.72 30.18 -15.70
C GLY A 131 3.32 30.26 -16.31
N ASP A 132 2.51 31.19 -15.79
CA ASP A 132 1.10 31.33 -16.15
C ASP A 132 0.86 31.63 -17.64
N ALA A 133 1.81 32.31 -18.31
CA ALA A 133 1.72 32.57 -19.75
C ALA A 133 1.78 31.26 -20.58
N HIS A 134 2.54 30.26 -20.14
CA HIS A 134 2.59 28.95 -20.79
C HIS A 134 1.27 28.19 -20.59
N VAL A 135 0.68 28.27 -19.39
CA VAL A 135 -0.64 27.68 -19.12
C VAL A 135 -1.69 28.26 -20.07
N LEU A 136 -1.76 29.58 -20.21
CA LEU A 136 -2.69 30.26 -21.12
C LEU A 136 -2.50 29.85 -22.58
N ALA A 137 -1.24 29.68 -23.02
CA ALA A 137 -0.92 29.24 -24.38
C ALA A 137 -1.36 27.80 -24.67
N LEU A 138 -1.58 26.98 -23.63
CA LEU A 138 -1.99 25.58 -23.75
C LEU A 138 -3.48 25.34 -23.50
N ALA A 139 -4.28 26.40 -23.31
CA ALA A 139 -5.69 26.29 -22.89
C ALA A 139 -6.58 25.40 -23.80
N ASN A 140 -6.23 25.29 -25.09
CA ASN A 140 -6.98 24.49 -26.07
C ASN A 140 -6.28 23.16 -26.44
N ILE A 141 -5.17 22.81 -25.79
CA ILE A 141 -4.45 21.57 -26.08
C ILE A 141 -5.22 20.39 -25.50
N LYS A 142 -5.52 19.43 -26.39
CA LYS A 142 -6.22 18.18 -26.10
C LYS A 142 -5.26 17.03 -25.86
N LEU A 143 -4.14 16.99 -26.58
CA LEU A 143 -3.19 15.89 -26.52
C LEU A 143 -1.74 16.36 -26.49
N ILE A 144 -0.95 15.73 -25.63
CA ILE A 144 0.52 15.85 -25.61
C ILE A 144 1.10 14.45 -25.84
N GLY A 145 1.80 14.25 -26.95
CA GLY A 145 2.28 12.92 -27.37
C GLY A 145 3.50 12.41 -26.60
N LYS A 146 4.14 13.24 -25.80
CA LYS A 146 5.26 12.90 -24.89
C LYS A 146 4.96 13.39 -23.48
N SER A 147 5.98 13.67 -22.66
CA SER A 147 5.79 14.15 -21.30
C SER A 147 5.29 15.61 -21.22
N LEU A 148 4.51 15.90 -20.18
CA LEU A 148 4.20 17.24 -19.71
C LEU A 148 4.96 17.52 -18.41
N GLU A 149 5.83 18.53 -18.40
CA GLU A 149 6.50 19.01 -17.20
C GLU A 149 5.93 20.36 -16.75
N VAL A 150 5.45 20.43 -15.51
CA VAL A 150 4.97 21.65 -14.86
C VAL A 150 6.00 22.09 -13.83
N LYS A 151 6.72 23.17 -14.17
CA LYS A 151 7.83 23.76 -13.40
C LYS A 151 7.55 25.17 -12.87
N GLY A 152 6.32 25.65 -13.06
CA GLY A 152 5.92 26.97 -12.63
C GLY A 152 4.45 27.25 -12.98
N GLY A 153 3.98 28.42 -12.55
CA GLY A 153 2.57 28.79 -12.59
C GLY A 153 1.93 28.76 -11.21
N SER A 154 0.83 29.49 -11.07
CA SER A 154 0.04 29.61 -9.85
C SER A 154 -1.29 28.85 -9.95
N THR A 155 -2.03 29.05 -11.03
CA THR A 155 -3.25 28.29 -11.33
C THR A 155 -3.06 27.60 -12.66
N ILE A 156 -2.78 26.31 -12.62
CA ILE A 156 -2.53 25.50 -13.82
C ILE A 156 -3.83 24.77 -14.14
N THR A 157 -4.56 25.29 -15.12
CA THR A 157 -5.82 24.71 -15.59
C THR A 157 -5.72 24.43 -17.07
N MET A 158 -6.01 23.19 -17.46
CA MET A 158 -6.00 22.74 -18.86
C MET A 158 -7.28 21.94 -19.14
N ASP A 159 -8.41 22.64 -19.20
CA ASP A 159 -9.76 22.04 -19.32
C ASP A 159 -10.02 21.31 -20.65
N ALA A 160 -9.12 21.43 -21.62
CA ALA A 160 -9.17 20.70 -22.88
C ALA A 160 -8.29 19.44 -22.88
N LEU A 161 -7.29 19.34 -21.99
CA LEU A 161 -6.30 18.27 -22.03
C LEU A 161 -6.94 16.94 -21.64
N GLN A 162 -6.83 15.96 -22.53
CA GLN A 162 -7.42 14.63 -22.42
C GLN A 162 -6.36 13.55 -22.22
N SER A 163 -5.20 13.66 -22.87
CA SER A 163 -4.17 12.60 -22.80
C SER A 163 -2.74 13.13 -22.84
N ILE A 164 -1.87 12.45 -22.10
CA ILE A 164 -0.41 12.61 -22.10
C ILE A 164 0.20 11.25 -22.45
N GLY A 165 1.00 11.19 -23.51
CA GLY A 165 1.51 9.93 -24.06
C GLY A 165 2.66 9.29 -23.28
N GLU A 166 3.43 10.09 -22.55
CA GLU A 166 4.49 9.63 -21.64
C GLU A 166 4.16 10.17 -20.22
N ASP A 167 5.10 10.79 -19.52
CA ASP A 167 4.93 11.15 -18.09
C ASP A 167 4.28 12.53 -17.85
N LEU A 168 3.57 12.66 -16.73
CA LEU A 168 3.15 13.93 -16.15
C LEU A 168 4.01 14.25 -14.93
N MET A 169 4.88 15.24 -15.03
CA MET A 169 5.76 15.66 -13.94
C MET A 169 5.36 17.04 -13.43
N VAL A 170 5.12 17.16 -12.13
CA VAL A 170 4.84 18.43 -11.43
C VAL A 170 5.93 18.65 -10.41
N MET A 171 6.76 19.67 -10.63
CA MET A 171 7.90 19.92 -9.77
C MET A 171 8.25 21.39 -9.60
N SER A 172 8.62 21.79 -8.39
CA SER A 172 9.06 23.16 -8.09
C SER A 172 8.05 24.25 -8.50
N VAL A 173 6.74 23.98 -8.44
CA VAL A 173 5.73 25.02 -8.72
C VAL A 173 5.70 26.11 -7.63
N GLY A 174 5.13 27.26 -7.98
CA GLY A 174 5.13 28.46 -7.12
C GLY A 174 4.29 28.32 -5.84
N ALA A 175 4.38 29.33 -4.98
CA ALA A 175 3.59 29.42 -3.75
C ALA A 175 2.08 29.44 -4.02
N ASN A 176 1.30 28.70 -3.24
CA ASN A 176 -0.16 28.55 -3.38
C ASN A 176 -0.59 28.06 -4.77
N ALA A 177 0.23 27.24 -5.42
CA ALA A 177 -0.10 26.68 -6.71
C ALA A 177 -1.24 25.66 -6.60
N SER A 178 -2.03 25.54 -7.65
CA SER A 178 -3.04 24.48 -7.81
C SER A 178 -3.05 23.97 -9.24
N ILE A 179 -3.30 22.68 -9.40
CA ILE A 179 -3.42 22.01 -10.70
C ILE A 179 -4.82 21.43 -10.83
N ASN A 180 -5.48 21.73 -11.95
CA ASN A 180 -6.76 21.15 -12.33
C ASN A 180 -6.73 20.72 -13.80
N LEU A 181 -6.73 19.40 -14.02
CA LEU A 181 -6.74 18.75 -15.33
C LEU A 181 -8.06 17.99 -15.48
N ALA A 182 -9.17 18.75 -15.45
CA ALA A 182 -10.53 18.22 -15.28
C ALA A 182 -11.01 17.24 -16.36
N LYS A 183 -10.32 17.15 -17.51
CA LYS A 183 -10.66 16.23 -18.60
C LYS A 183 -9.56 15.21 -18.92
N LEU A 184 -8.44 15.23 -18.18
CA LEU A 184 -7.35 14.30 -18.42
C LEU A 184 -7.86 12.89 -18.09
N SER A 185 -7.94 12.01 -19.07
CA SER A 185 -8.45 10.65 -18.95
C SER A 185 -7.34 9.61 -18.86
N SER A 186 -6.15 9.91 -19.39
CA SER A 186 -5.03 8.97 -19.43
C SER A 186 -3.65 9.62 -19.36
N VAL A 187 -2.73 8.93 -18.70
CA VAL A 187 -1.28 9.17 -18.74
C VAL A 187 -0.59 7.86 -19.12
N GLY A 188 0.18 7.88 -20.22
CA GLY A 188 0.86 6.70 -20.76
C GLY A 188 2.12 6.29 -20.01
N GLY A 189 2.66 7.17 -19.17
CA GLY A 189 3.78 6.90 -18.28
C GLY A 189 3.44 7.17 -16.81
N ASP A 190 4.37 7.76 -16.09
CA ASP A 190 4.26 8.04 -14.66
C ASP A 190 3.55 9.37 -14.40
N VAL A 191 2.87 9.49 -13.25
CA VAL A 191 2.44 10.77 -12.67
C VAL A 191 3.31 11.06 -11.46
N GLU A 192 4.17 12.07 -11.56
CA GLU A 192 5.10 12.45 -10.51
C GLU A 192 4.78 13.84 -9.96
N ILE A 193 4.51 13.94 -8.66
CA ILE A 193 4.26 15.20 -7.96
C ILE A 193 5.35 15.39 -6.91
N MET A 194 6.41 16.12 -7.24
CA MET A 194 7.60 16.13 -6.38
C MET A 194 8.21 17.50 -6.15
N ASN A 195 8.76 17.72 -4.95
CA ASN A 195 9.52 18.92 -4.61
C ASN A 195 8.71 20.22 -4.82
N ASN A 196 7.43 20.22 -4.43
CA ASN A 196 6.59 21.40 -4.53
C ASN A 196 6.34 22.01 -3.14
N THR A 197 7.03 23.11 -2.84
CA THR A 197 6.86 23.81 -1.56
C THR A 197 5.52 24.55 -1.46
N GLY A 198 4.91 24.89 -2.60
CA GLY A 198 3.72 25.72 -2.67
C GLY A 198 2.49 25.09 -3.31
N LEU A 199 2.58 23.86 -3.85
CA LEU A 199 1.42 23.17 -4.45
C LEU A 199 0.44 22.80 -3.35
N THR A 200 -0.81 23.22 -3.48
CA THR A 200 -1.87 23.00 -2.49
C THR A 200 -2.83 21.89 -2.90
N SER A 201 -3.02 21.69 -4.21
CA SER A 201 -3.90 20.66 -4.76
C SER A 201 -3.47 20.18 -6.15
N PHE A 202 -3.68 18.89 -6.40
CA PHE A 202 -3.64 18.25 -7.71
C PHE A 202 -4.97 17.54 -7.98
N MET A 203 -5.67 17.94 -9.03
CA MET A 203 -6.98 17.37 -9.39
C MET A 203 -6.99 16.91 -10.84
N ALA A 204 -7.32 15.64 -11.05
CA ALA A 204 -7.55 15.04 -12.36
C ALA A 204 -8.66 13.98 -12.22
N ASN A 205 -9.87 14.44 -11.89
CA ASN A 205 -10.97 13.56 -11.50
C ASN A 205 -11.51 12.67 -12.62
N GLU A 206 -11.17 12.95 -13.87
CA GLU A 206 -11.53 12.11 -15.02
C GLU A 206 -10.41 11.12 -15.41
N LEU A 207 -9.27 11.16 -14.70
CA LEU A 207 -8.13 10.28 -14.99
C LEU A 207 -8.49 8.86 -14.61
N ALA A 208 -8.63 8.00 -15.62
CA ALA A 208 -9.00 6.60 -15.44
C ALA A 208 -7.78 5.67 -15.44
N LEU A 209 -6.71 6.05 -16.14
CA LEU A 209 -5.54 5.20 -16.35
C LEU A 209 -4.23 5.96 -16.17
N ILE A 210 -3.36 5.40 -15.33
CA ILE A 210 -1.93 5.69 -15.31
C ILE A 210 -1.21 4.40 -15.66
N SER A 211 -0.58 4.34 -16.84
CA SER A 211 0.10 3.10 -17.27
C SER A 211 1.38 2.83 -16.47
N GLY A 212 1.99 3.88 -15.93
CA GLY A 212 3.09 3.83 -14.98
C GLY A 212 2.65 3.97 -13.52
N GLY A 213 3.53 4.49 -12.68
CA GLY A 213 3.30 4.74 -11.26
C GLY A 213 2.71 6.12 -10.97
N LEU A 214 1.95 6.21 -9.88
CA LEU A 214 1.62 7.46 -9.22
C LEU A 214 2.62 7.69 -8.08
N SER A 215 3.45 8.72 -8.19
CA SER A 215 4.39 9.11 -7.15
C SER A 215 4.15 10.52 -6.63
N SER A 216 4.27 10.70 -5.31
CA SER A 216 4.20 12.02 -4.68
C SER A 216 5.22 12.12 -3.56
N GLU A 217 6.13 13.09 -3.63
CA GLU A 217 7.12 13.31 -2.57
C GLU A 217 7.50 14.77 -2.31
N LYS A 218 7.79 15.09 -1.04
CA LYS A 218 8.34 16.40 -0.64
C LYS A 218 7.41 17.57 -1.06
N ASN A 219 6.10 17.44 -0.87
CA ASN A 219 5.14 18.50 -1.16
C ASN A 219 4.59 19.14 0.11
N VAL A 220 5.32 20.13 0.62
CA VAL A 220 5.10 20.74 1.95
C VAL A 220 3.66 21.25 2.16
N ALA A 221 3.06 21.84 1.12
CA ALA A 221 1.74 22.48 1.21
C ALA A 221 0.60 21.64 0.60
N LEU A 222 0.88 20.44 0.09
CA LEU A 222 -0.09 19.65 -0.67
C LEU A 222 -1.12 19.04 0.27
N THR A 223 -2.36 19.49 0.14
CA THR A 223 -3.47 19.02 0.99
C THR A 223 -4.39 18.04 0.27
N THR A 224 -4.37 18.05 -1.06
CA THR A 224 -5.34 17.32 -1.89
C THR A 224 -4.68 16.70 -3.11
N ILE A 225 -4.85 15.38 -3.26
CA ILE A 225 -4.73 14.64 -4.51
C ILE A 225 -6.08 14.01 -4.77
N SER A 226 -6.69 14.35 -5.92
CA SER A 226 -8.04 13.89 -6.27
C SER A 226 -8.06 13.27 -7.66
N LEU A 227 -8.28 11.96 -7.70
CA LEU A 227 -8.31 11.10 -8.89
C LEU A 227 -9.59 10.24 -8.86
N ALA A 228 -10.75 10.90 -8.75
CA ALA A 228 -12.04 10.28 -8.43
C ALA A 228 -12.56 9.22 -9.41
N LYS A 229 -11.92 9.01 -10.57
CA LYS A 229 -12.23 7.95 -11.54
C LYS A 229 -11.06 7.04 -11.87
N LEU A 230 -9.97 7.10 -11.10
CA LEU A 230 -8.81 6.24 -11.35
C LEU A 230 -9.22 4.79 -11.18
N ASP A 231 -9.22 4.04 -12.28
CA ASP A 231 -9.51 2.62 -12.28
C ASP A 231 -8.21 1.81 -12.19
N GLN A 232 -7.18 2.20 -12.95
CA GLN A 232 -5.94 1.43 -13.04
C GLN A 232 -4.68 2.29 -12.89
N VAL A 233 -3.77 1.78 -12.08
CA VAL A 233 -2.42 2.30 -11.92
C VAL A 233 -1.43 1.15 -11.73
N TYR A 234 -0.20 1.31 -12.21
CA TYR A 234 0.81 0.26 -12.08
C TYR A 234 1.28 0.12 -10.63
N GLU A 235 1.60 1.23 -9.98
CA GLU A 235 2.16 1.32 -8.62
C GLU A 235 1.78 2.65 -7.98
N VAL A 236 1.61 2.68 -6.66
CA VAL A 236 1.36 3.93 -5.91
C VAL A 236 2.45 4.10 -4.86
N ASN A 237 3.17 5.22 -4.90
CA ASN A 237 4.18 5.57 -3.90
C ASN A 237 3.99 7.03 -3.45
N ILE A 238 3.41 7.22 -2.27
CA ILE A 238 3.16 8.55 -1.71
C ILE A 238 3.95 8.69 -0.42
N ASN A 239 4.96 9.56 -0.43
CA ASN A 239 5.84 9.83 0.69
C ASN A 239 5.93 11.34 0.95
N GLU A 240 5.09 11.83 1.86
CA GLU A 240 5.00 13.26 2.17
C GLU A 240 5.86 13.69 3.37
N TYR A 241 7.04 13.08 3.51
CA TYR A 241 7.97 13.40 4.58
C TYR A 241 8.29 14.90 4.64
N LEU A 242 8.04 15.51 5.80
CA LEU A 242 8.22 16.94 6.04
C LEU A 242 9.37 17.18 7.04
N VAL A 243 10.55 17.58 6.54
CA VAL A 243 11.74 17.84 7.39
C VAL A 243 11.47 18.89 8.47
N ASP A 244 10.76 19.95 8.13
CA ASP A 244 10.48 21.09 9.00
C ASP A 244 9.06 21.00 9.60
N ASP A 245 8.65 19.79 10.01
CA ASP A 245 7.35 19.57 10.65
C ASP A 245 7.32 20.26 12.03
N PRO A 246 6.40 21.22 12.28
CA PRO A 246 6.26 21.88 13.57
C PRO A 246 5.94 20.93 14.73
N GLU A 247 5.38 19.75 14.46
CA GLU A 247 5.07 18.72 15.45
C GLU A 247 6.23 17.71 15.64
N TYR A 248 7.31 17.81 14.86
CA TYR A 248 8.44 16.87 14.83
C TYR A 248 8.04 15.40 14.55
N LEU A 249 6.90 15.19 13.91
CA LEU A 249 6.44 13.87 13.45
C LEU A 249 6.92 13.56 12.02
N ASN A 250 7.35 14.60 11.30
CA ASN A 250 7.71 14.62 9.88
C ASN A 250 6.56 14.24 8.94
N ILE A 251 5.32 14.53 9.33
CA ILE A 251 4.11 14.19 8.57
C ILE A 251 3.70 15.37 7.68
N GLY A 252 3.39 15.07 6.41
CA GLY A 252 2.97 16.06 5.43
C GLY A 252 1.51 16.54 5.58
N ALA A 253 1.13 17.51 4.77
CA ALA A 253 -0.17 18.18 4.86
C ALA A 253 -1.33 17.45 4.14
N LEU A 254 -1.05 16.33 3.47
CA LEU A 254 -2.04 15.63 2.62
C LEU A 254 -3.20 15.10 3.48
N ALA A 255 -4.40 15.67 3.28
CA ALA A 255 -5.59 15.33 4.05
C ALA A 255 -6.70 14.72 3.18
N MET A 256 -6.64 14.93 1.86
CA MET A 256 -7.52 14.29 0.88
C MET A 256 -6.66 13.54 -0.14
N LEU A 257 -6.81 12.22 -0.13
CA LEU A 257 -6.24 11.31 -1.11
C LEU A 257 -7.37 10.45 -1.66
N ASP A 258 -7.91 10.85 -2.81
CA ASP A 258 -8.96 10.11 -3.50
C ASP A 258 -8.36 9.36 -4.69
N LEU A 259 -8.32 8.03 -4.58
CA LEU A 259 -7.87 7.11 -5.61
C LEU A 259 -9.02 6.29 -6.22
N SER A 260 -10.30 6.63 -5.94
CA SER A 260 -11.49 5.92 -6.47
C SER A 260 -11.57 4.41 -6.20
N SER A 261 -10.82 3.89 -5.23
CA SER A 261 -10.64 2.43 -5.10
C SER A 261 -9.98 1.81 -6.34
N ALA A 262 -8.98 2.50 -6.91
CA ALA A 262 -8.20 2.03 -8.05
C ALA A 262 -7.61 0.63 -7.82
N ASN A 263 -7.53 -0.12 -8.91
CA ASN A 263 -6.77 -1.36 -9.01
C ASN A 263 -5.29 -1.04 -9.23
N VAL A 264 -4.44 -1.57 -8.35
CA VAL A 264 -3.00 -1.36 -8.36
C VAL A 264 -2.32 -2.66 -8.77
N THR A 265 -1.64 -2.64 -9.92
CA THR A 265 -1.02 -3.85 -10.49
C THR A 265 0.11 -4.39 -9.61
N LYS A 266 0.88 -3.50 -8.99
CA LYS A 266 1.97 -3.81 -8.06
C LYS A 266 1.61 -3.33 -6.65
N SER A 267 2.50 -2.56 -6.02
CA SER A 267 2.44 -2.20 -4.62
C SER A 267 1.80 -0.83 -4.43
N VAL A 268 1.27 -0.65 -3.23
CA VAL A 268 0.85 0.61 -2.67
C VAL A 268 1.72 0.88 -1.45
N GLU A 269 2.49 1.96 -1.49
CA GLU A 269 3.35 2.43 -0.41
C GLU A 269 2.94 3.85 -0.03
N ILE A 270 2.40 4.02 1.18
CA ILE A 270 1.92 5.29 1.72
C ILE A 270 2.67 5.58 3.02
N SER A 271 3.47 6.63 3.01
CA SER A 271 4.28 7.04 4.17
C SER A 271 4.15 8.54 4.45
N TYR A 272 4.15 8.91 5.74
CA TYR A 272 4.17 10.31 6.18
C TYR A 272 3.01 11.18 5.65
N VAL A 273 1.85 10.58 5.35
CA VAL A 273 0.67 11.36 4.91
C VAL A 273 -0.11 11.89 6.11
N GLY A 274 -0.75 13.05 5.90
CA GLY A 274 -1.55 13.73 6.91
C GLY A 274 -2.87 13.01 7.23
N ALA A 275 -3.86 13.77 7.69
CA ALA A 275 -5.12 13.24 8.22
C ALA A 275 -6.09 12.78 7.12
N VAL A 276 -5.67 11.80 6.31
CA VAL A 276 -6.50 11.18 5.28
C VAL A 276 -7.63 10.37 5.94
N GLU A 277 -8.88 10.75 5.66
CA GLU A 277 -10.05 10.10 6.28
C GLU A 277 -10.21 8.64 5.87
N ASN A 278 -9.96 8.31 4.60
CA ASN A 278 -10.05 6.95 4.09
C ASN A 278 -9.10 6.76 2.90
N LEU A 279 -8.20 5.77 2.99
CA LEU A 279 -7.46 5.23 1.86
C LEU A 279 -8.26 4.06 1.28
N ALA A 280 -8.98 4.31 0.18
CA ALA A 280 -9.79 3.31 -0.52
C ALA A 280 -9.05 2.75 -1.73
N LEU A 281 -8.97 1.42 -1.83
CA LEU A 281 -8.26 0.68 -2.86
C LEU A 281 -9.12 -0.47 -3.37
N GLY A 282 -8.97 -0.80 -4.66
CA GLY A 282 -9.62 -1.95 -5.29
C GLY A 282 -8.81 -3.21 -5.02
N SER A 283 -8.20 -3.76 -6.06
CA SER A 283 -7.20 -4.84 -5.94
C SER A 283 -5.77 -4.32 -5.80
N VAL A 284 -4.91 -5.05 -5.09
CA VAL A 284 -3.47 -4.75 -4.96
C VAL A 284 -2.68 -6.01 -5.30
N GLY A 285 -1.98 -5.99 -6.43
CA GLY A 285 -1.22 -7.15 -6.93
C GLY A 285 0.12 -7.39 -6.23
N GLY A 286 0.61 -6.41 -5.47
CA GLY A 286 1.85 -6.45 -4.69
C GLY A 286 1.61 -6.20 -3.21
N ASN A 287 2.47 -5.38 -2.59
CA ASN A 287 2.37 -5.04 -1.17
C ASN A 287 1.35 -3.92 -0.94
N LEU A 288 0.65 -3.94 0.20
CA LEU A 288 -0.02 -2.77 0.78
C LEU A 288 0.73 -2.37 2.04
N ILE A 289 1.49 -1.27 1.95
CA ILE A 289 2.27 -0.71 3.04
C ILE A 289 1.72 0.69 3.35
N CYS A 290 1.23 0.88 4.56
CA CYS A 290 0.86 2.20 5.09
C CYS A 290 1.58 2.42 6.41
N GLU A 291 2.47 3.41 6.44
CA GLU A 291 3.32 3.65 7.59
C GLU A 291 3.48 5.12 7.98
N TYR A 292 3.81 5.38 9.24
CA TYR A 292 4.17 6.72 9.74
C TYR A 292 3.17 7.83 9.37
N SER A 293 1.88 7.51 9.29
CA SER A 293 0.87 8.41 8.73
C SER A 293 -0.27 8.70 9.71
N LYS A 294 -1.11 9.68 9.38
CA LYS A 294 -2.37 10.00 10.08
C LYS A 294 -3.60 9.50 9.30
N VAL A 295 -3.45 8.44 8.49
CA VAL A 295 -4.58 7.75 7.82
C VAL A 295 -5.53 7.19 8.88
N LYS A 296 -6.83 7.47 8.74
CA LYS A 296 -7.85 7.07 9.72
C LYS A 296 -8.56 5.77 9.40
N LYS A 297 -8.82 5.52 8.11
CA LYS A 297 -9.44 4.29 7.62
C LYS A 297 -8.68 3.77 6.41
N ILE A 298 -8.57 2.45 6.30
CA ILE A 298 -8.16 1.78 5.07
C ILE A 298 -9.34 0.91 4.62
N THR A 299 -9.69 0.98 3.35
CA THR A 299 -10.70 0.12 2.71
C THR A 299 -10.06 -0.59 1.53
N LEU A 300 -10.20 -1.92 1.47
CA LEU A 300 -9.70 -2.74 0.36
C LEU A 300 -10.81 -3.67 -0.11
N ASP A 301 -11.26 -3.48 -1.35
CA ASP A 301 -12.34 -4.28 -1.93
C ASP A 301 -11.85 -5.58 -2.57
N GLY A 302 -10.55 -5.68 -2.85
CA GLY A 302 -9.90 -6.82 -3.46
C GLY A 302 -9.98 -8.12 -2.64
N THR A 303 -9.95 -9.25 -3.35
CA THR A 303 -10.08 -10.59 -2.74
C THR A 303 -8.74 -11.21 -2.33
N SER A 304 -7.64 -10.71 -2.87
CA SER A 304 -6.29 -11.22 -2.62
C SER A 304 -5.28 -10.08 -2.67
N LEU A 305 -4.21 -10.21 -1.90
CA LEU A 305 -3.07 -9.32 -1.91
C LEU A 305 -1.81 -10.12 -2.26
N GLY A 306 -1.13 -9.72 -3.33
CA GLY A 306 -0.03 -10.53 -3.91
C GLY A 306 1.31 -10.44 -3.18
N GLY A 307 1.45 -9.54 -2.21
CA GLY A 307 2.62 -9.39 -1.34
C GLY A 307 2.26 -9.23 0.14
N ASP A 308 2.93 -8.30 0.80
CA ASP A 308 2.78 -8.01 2.23
C ASP A 308 1.60 -7.06 2.53
N PHE A 309 0.87 -7.31 3.61
CA PHE A 309 -0.09 -6.37 4.20
C PHE A 309 0.53 -5.78 5.48
N VAL A 310 1.02 -4.55 5.40
CA VAL A 310 1.72 -3.85 6.48
C VAL A 310 1.05 -2.54 6.83
N ILE A 311 0.46 -2.47 8.02
CA ILE A 311 -0.07 -1.24 8.62
C ILE A 311 0.73 -0.98 9.89
N GLU A 312 1.63 0.00 9.85
CA GLU A 312 2.49 0.26 11.01
C GLU A 312 2.73 1.73 11.34
N ASN A 313 2.89 2.07 12.61
CA ASN A 313 3.21 3.44 13.01
C ASN A 313 2.17 4.49 12.55
N ASN A 314 0.90 4.11 12.39
CA ASN A 314 -0.16 5.04 12.00
C ASN A 314 -0.85 5.60 13.24
N LEU A 315 -0.77 6.93 13.41
CA LEU A 315 -1.20 7.64 14.61
C LEU A 315 -2.72 7.80 14.73
N SER A 316 -3.48 7.50 13.67
CA SER A 316 -4.92 7.78 13.62
C SER A 316 -5.76 6.64 13.06
N ILE A 317 -5.17 5.51 12.69
CA ILE A 317 -5.90 4.40 12.07
C ILE A 317 -6.87 3.79 13.08
N SER A 318 -8.16 3.91 12.81
CA SER A 318 -9.24 3.46 13.71
C SER A 318 -10.08 2.34 13.10
N ASN A 319 -9.94 2.10 11.80
CA ASN A 319 -10.67 1.07 11.08
C ASN A 319 -9.87 0.56 9.86
N ILE A 320 -9.87 -0.74 9.65
CA ILE A 320 -9.40 -1.39 8.43
C ILE A 320 -10.54 -2.28 7.95
N ASP A 321 -11.04 -2.00 6.75
CA ASP A 321 -12.24 -2.60 6.18
C ASP A 321 -11.84 -3.43 4.95
N VAL A 322 -11.76 -4.75 5.14
CA VAL A 322 -11.23 -5.72 4.16
C VAL A 322 -12.19 -6.91 4.03
N PRO A 323 -13.48 -6.68 3.72
CA PRO A 323 -14.53 -7.69 3.87
C PRO A 323 -14.35 -8.89 2.94
N ASN A 324 -13.71 -8.69 1.79
CA ASN A 324 -13.53 -9.69 0.75
C ASN A 324 -12.13 -10.33 0.75
N LEU A 325 -11.18 -9.80 1.54
CA LEU A 325 -9.80 -10.24 1.50
C LEU A 325 -9.68 -11.67 2.02
N SER A 326 -9.48 -12.60 1.10
CA SER A 326 -9.44 -14.04 1.38
C SER A 326 -8.02 -14.61 1.49
N ARG A 327 -7.03 -13.89 0.94
CA ARG A 327 -5.67 -14.38 0.79
C ARG A 327 -4.64 -13.24 0.85
N ILE A 328 -3.60 -13.42 1.65
CA ILE A 328 -2.39 -12.58 1.65
C ILE A 328 -1.22 -13.49 1.28
N GLU A 329 -0.52 -13.22 0.19
CA GLU A 329 0.61 -14.07 -0.24
C GLU A 329 1.88 -13.84 0.60
N GLY A 330 2.07 -12.64 1.13
CA GLY A 330 3.20 -12.27 1.98
C GLY A 330 2.84 -12.22 3.47
N LYS A 331 3.55 -11.36 4.20
CA LYS A 331 3.37 -11.19 5.66
C LYS A 331 2.16 -10.32 5.98
N LEU A 332 1.58 -10.53 7.16
CA LEU A 332 0.60 -9.65 7.76
C LEU A 332 1.23 -8.94 8.97
N ARG A 333 1.31 -7.61 8.95
CA ARG A 333 1.79 -6.82 10.08
C ARG A 333 0.81 -5.69 10.41
N ILE A 334 0.37 -5.65 11.67
CA ILE A 334 -0.41 -4.56 12.27
C ILE A 334 0.32 -4.14 13.53
N TYR A 335 1.12 -3.08 13.43
CA TYR A 335 2.13 -2.75 14.43
C TYR A 335 2.13 -1.27 14.85
N TYR A 336 2.11 -0.98 16.16
CA TYR A 336 2.28 0.40 16.65
C TYR A 336 1.28 1.41 16.06
N ASN A 337 -0.01 1.05 15.99
CA ASN A 337 -1.04 1.90 15.39
C ASN A 337 -1.83 2.69 16.43
N TYR A 338 -1.16 3.63 17.08
CA TYR A 338 -1.76 4.53 18.07
C TYR A 338 -0.94 5.82 18.23
N ASP A 339 -1.57 6.89 18.73
CA ASP A 339 -0.89 8.11 19.18
C ASP A 339 -0.83 8.15 20.71
N TRP A 340 0.40 8.14 21.23
CA TRP A 340 0.70 8.21 22.66
C TRP A 340 0.31 9.55 23.29
N ASN A 341 0.08 10.59 22.50
CA ASN A 341 -0.38 11.90 22.97
C ASN A 341 -1.91 12.06 22.94
N THR A 342 -2.63 11.17 22.26
CA THR A 342 -4.06 11.29 22.04
C THR A 342 -4.78 10.03 22.53
N ALA A 343 -5.40 10.10 23.71
CA ALA A 343 -6.16 8.99 24.27
C ALA A 343 -7.27 8.52 23.31
N GLY A 344 -7.39 7.20 23.12
CA GLY A 344 -8.38 6.61 22.21
C GLY A 344 -8.06 6.74 20.71
N SER A 345 -6.86 7.19 20.35
CA SER A 345 -6.38 7.19 18.96
C SER A 345 -5.88 5.79 18.55
N GLY A 346 -6.20 5.33 17.35
CA GLY A 346 -5.76 3.99 16.91
C GLY A 346 -6.87 2.95 16.94
N LEU A 347 -6.49 1.69 16.73
CA LEU A 347 -7.43 0.57 16.64
C LEU A 347 -7.95 0.19 18.02
N VAL A 348 -9.28 0.30 18.22
CA VAL A 348 -9.98 -0.14 19.45
C VAL A 348 -10.47 -1.58 19.33
N THR A 349 -10.84 -2.00 18.12
CA THR A 349 -11.27 -3.37 17.81
C THR A 349 -10.47 -3.86 16.62
N MET A 350 -10.01 -5.12 16.66
CA MET A 350 -9.33 -5.69 15.51
C MET A 350 -10.32 -5.82 14.35
N PRO A 351 -9.91 -5.53 13.11
CA PRO A 351 -10.66 -5.91 11.93
C PRO A 351 -10.96 -7.42 11.95
N SER A 352 -12.16 -7.81 11.52
CA SER A 352 -12.60 -9.21 11.62
C SER A 352 -11.86 -10.16 10.67
N PHE A 353 -11.38 -9.65 9.52
CA PHE A 353 -10.81 -10.46 8.43
C PHE A 353 -11.70 -11.66 8.07
N ALA A 354 -13.02 -11.42 7.97
CA ALA A 354 -14.02 -12.48 7.89
C ALA A 354 -13.87 -13.42 6.68
N ALA A 355 -13.29 -12.96 5.57
CA ALA A 355 -13.03 -13.80 4.40
C ALA A 355 -11.64 -14.47 4.41
N LEU A 356 -10.72 -14.04 5.28
CA LEU A 356 -9.31 -14.43 5.21
C LEU A 356 -9.12 -15.89 5.62
N THR A 357 -8.53 -16.67 4.72
CA THR A 357 -8.29 -18.12 4.89
C THR A 357 -6.80 -18.49 4.85
N TYR A 358 -5.96 -17.64 4.26
CA TYR A 358 -4.55 -17.94 4.00
C TYR A 358 -3.66 -16.72 4.20
N ILE A 359 -2.51 -16.95 4.86
CA ILE A 359 -1.40 -15.99 4.98
C ILE A 359 -0.11 -16.71 4.60
N GLY A 360 0.60 -16.23 3.58
CA GLY A 360 1.79 -16.90 3.06
C GLY A 360 3.07 -16.59 3.84
N GLY A 361 3.11 -15.48 4.59
CA GLY A 361 4.25 -15.06 5.40
C GLY A 361 3.96 -15.03 6.89
N ASP A 362 4.83 -14.33 7.61
CA ASP A 362 4.71 -14.14 9.05
C ASP A 362 3.50 -13.29 9.44
N VAL A 363 3.04 -13.45 10.67
CA VAL A 363 1.97 -12.64 11.28
C VAL A 363 2.53 -11.88 12.48
N TYR A 364 2.38 -10.55 12.48
CA TYR A 364 2.77 -9.69 13.61
C TYR A 364 1.63 -8.73 13.97
N ILE A 365 1.02 -8.92 15.14
CA ILE A 365 -0.02 -8.05 15.68
C ILE A 365 0.46 -7.57 17.05
N SER A 366 1.18 -6.44 17.05
CA SER A 366 1.87 -6.00 18.25
C SER A 366 1.86 -4.50 18.48
N ASN A 367 1.97 -4.09 19.75
CA ASN A 367 2.04 -2.68 20.14
C ASN A 367 0.81 -1.85 19.72
N ASN A 368 -0.38 -2.46 19.63
CA ASN A 368 -1.63 -1.72 19.40
C ASN A 368 -2.29 -1.42 20.76
N SER A 369 -1.77 -0.41 21.46
CA SER A 369 -2.04 -0.14 22.88
C SER A 369 -3.50 0.22 23.20
N ASN A 370 -4.26 0.70 22.22
CA ASN A 370 -5.67 1.06 22.38
C ASN A 370 -6.65 -0.09 22.05
N LEU A 371 -6.14 -1.26 21.67
CA LEU A 371 -6.95 -2.42 21.32
C LEU A 371 -7.63 -3.01 22.58
N ILE A 372 -8.96 -3.13 22.53
CA ILE A 372 -9.80 -3.67 23.61
C ILE A 372 -10.37 -5.05 23.23
N THR A 373 -10.62 -5.32 21.96
CA THR A 373 -11.12 -6.62 21.51
C THR A 373 -10.37 -7.14 20.30
N ALA A 374 -10.09 -8.44 20.28
CA ALA A 374 -9.44 -9.13 19.18
C ALA A 374 -10.23 -10.38 18.78
N GLU A 375 -11.20 -10.23 17.88
CA GLU A 375 -11.99 -11.34 17.32
C GLU A 375 -11.73 -11.43 15.81
N ALA A 376 -10.58 -11.99 15.44
CA ALA A 376 -10.04 -11.89 14.09
C ALA A 376 -9.38 -13.19 13.64
N PHE A 377 -9.22 -13.37 12.33
CA PHE A 377 -8.47 -14.49 11.73
C PHE A 377 -9.03 -15.89 12.01
N ASN A 378 -10.25 -15.99 12.54
CA ASN A 378 -10.85 -17.27 12.92
C ASN A 378 -11.23 -18.17 11.74
N ASN A 379 -11.17 -17.66 10.51
CA ASN A 379 -11.33 -18.44 9.28
C ASN A 379 -9.98 -18.79 8.61
N VAL A 380 -8.86 -18.32 9.15
CA VAL A 380 -7.53 -18.64 8.62
C VAL A 380 -7.22 -20.10 8.92
N THR A 381 -7.03 -20.90 7.87
CA THR A 381 -6.71 -22.33 7.97
C THR A 381 -5.22 -22.63 7.81
N GLU A 382 -4.47 -21.68 7.24
CA GLU A 382 -3.08 -21.87 6.81
C GLU A 382 -2.26 -20.60 6.99
N VAL A 383 -1.11 -20.74 7.66
CA VAL A 383 -0.06 -19.71 7.76
C VAL A 383 1.26 -20.34 7.35
N ARG A 384 1.96 -19.80 6.35
CA ARG A 384 3.24 -20.37 5.85
C ARG A 384 4.49 -19.63 6.32
N GLY A 385 4.32 -18.59 7.13
CA GLY A 385 5.42 -17.88 7.79
C GLY A 385 6.14 -18.71 8.86
N GLU A 386 7.27 -18.20 9.31
CA GLU A 386 8.05 -18.76 10.41
C GLU A 386 7.51 -18.31 11.77
N ASN A 387 6.82 -17.16 11.84
CA ASN A 387 6.40 -16.55 13.10
C ASN A 387 4.93 -16.10 13.09
N ILE A 388 4.24 -16.37 14.20
CA ILE A 388 2.94 -15.76 14.56
C ILE A 388 3.10 -15.08 15.91
N GLU A 389 3.01 -13.75 15.93
CA GLU A 389 3.16 -12.94 17.14
C GLU A 389 1.89 -12.11 17.42
N PHE A 390 1.38 -12.23 18.64
CA PHE A 390 0.36 -11.37 19.22
C PHE A 390 0.86 -10.86 20.57
N SER A 391 1.38 -9.63 20.64
CA SER A 391 2.09 -9.15 21.84
C SER A 391 1.90 -7.65 22.10
N TYR A 392 2.06 -7.22 23.35
CA TYR A 392 2.07 -5.80 23.72
C TYR A 392 0.88 -4.97 23.20
N ASN A 393 -0.28 -5.60 23.02
CA ASN A 393 -1.51 -4.90 22.68
C ASN A 393 -2.16 -4.32 23.95
N GLY A 394 -3.26 -3.59 23.79
CA GLY A 394 -3.98 -2.96 24.90
C GLY A 394 -4.52 -3.93 25.96
N ASN A 395 -5.34 -3.39 26.88
CA ASN A 395 -6.03 -4.19 27.88
C ASN A 395 -7.28 -4.81 27.24
N LEU A 396 -7.19 -6.10 26.90
CA LEU A 396 -8.15 -6.78 26.05
C LEU A 396 -9.27 -7.42 26.87
N GLU A 397 -10.53 -7.13 26.56
CA GLU A 397 -11.65 -7.85 27.17
C GLU A 397 -11.72 -9.30 26.71
N ASN A 398 -11.48 -9.53 25.42
CA ASN A 398 -11.51 -10.84 24.79
C ASN A 398 -10.48 -10.94 23.66
N VAL A 399 -9.82 -12.09 23.57
CA VAL A 399 -8.95 -12.49 22.46
C VAL A 399 -9.45 -13.82 21.93
N SER A 400 -9.99 -13.82 20.71
CA SER A 400 -10.39 -15.00 19.95
C SER A 400 -9.74 -14.99 18.57
N ILE A 401 -8.66 -15.75 18.39
CA ILE A 401 -7.84 -15.71 17.17
C ILE A 401 -7.44 -17.09 16.63
N PHE A 402 -7.36 -17.21 15.30
CA PHE A 402 -6.81 -18.39 14.60
C PHE A 402 -7.48 -19.73 14.96
N ASN A 403 -8.77 -19.73 15.30
CA ASN A 403 -9.45 -20.95 15.73
C ASN A 403 -9.57 -22.04 14.65
N ALA A 404 -9.58 -21.67 13.36
CA ALA A 404 -9.56 -22.61 12.25
C ALA A 404 -8.15 -22.97 11.75
N LEU A 405 -7.08 -22.43 12.34
CA LEU A 405 -5.72 -22.66 11.86
C LEU A 405 -5.34 -24.12 12.11
N VAL A 406 -5.10 -24.88 11.03
CA VAL A 406 -4.75 -26.31 11.10
C VAL A 406 -3.26 -26.53 10.84
N ASP A 407 -2.69 -25.75 9.92
CA ASP A 407 -1.38 -26.03 9.34
C ASP A 407 -0.49 -24.78 9.32
N THR A 408 0.69 -24.91 9.91
CA THR A 408 1.75 -23.90 9.94
C THR A 408 3.03 -24.36 9.23
N ASN A 409 2.99 -25.51 8.55
CA ASN A 409 4.16 -26.08 7.90
C ASN A 409 4.65 -25.14 6.79
N ASN A 410 5.88 -24.68 6.87
CA ASN A 410 6.53 -23.87 5.86
C ASN A 410 7.31 -24.80 4.92
N PRO A 411 6.79 -25.09 3.70
CA PRO A 411 7.47 -25.97 2.76
C PRO A 411 8.79 -25.40 2.23
N ALA A 412 9.03 -24.09 2.39
CA ALA A 412 10.28 -23.45 2.01
C ALA A 412 11.39 -23.61 3.07
N SER A 413 11.05 -24.03 4.29
CA SER A 413 12.03 -24.26 5.35
C SER A 413 12.96 -25.42 4.96
N GLN A 414 14.26 -25.13 4.88
CA GLN A 414 15.29 -26.15 4.60
C GLN A 414 15.58 -27.05 5.81
N TRP A 415 14.94 -26.80 6.96
CA TRP A 415 15.30 -27.37 8.26
C TRP A 415 14.45 -28.56 8.70
N GLY A 416 13.62 -29.14 7.82
CA GLY A 416 12.87 -30.38 8.11
C GLY A 416 11.82 -30.19 9.21
N ASP A 417 11.98 -30.86 10.36
CA ASP A 417 11.04 -30.82 11.50
C ASP A 417 10.86 -29.42 12.13
N ASN A 418 11.68 -28.43 11.77
CA ASN A 418 11.50 -27.00 12.10
C ASN A 418 10.78 -26.25 10.96
N SER A 419 9.84 -26.92 10.30
CA SER A 419 9.04 -26.31 9.24
C SER A 419 7.82 -25.60 9.80
N HIS A 420 7.35 -25.95 10.98
CA HIS A 420 6.19 -25.29 11.59
C HIS A 420 6.54 -23.94 12.22
N ALA A 421 5.55 -23.03 12.25
CA ALA A 421 5.72 -21.70 12.83
C ALA A 421 6.01 -21.72 14.34
N ASP A 422 6.75 -20.70 14.79
CA ASP A 422 6.85 -20.28 16.18
C ASP A 422 5.68 -19.35 16.52
N ILE A 423 5.03 -19.59 17.65
CA ILE A 423 3.88 -18.82 18.12
C ILE A 423 4.22 -18.13 19.44
N THR A 424 4.06 -16.81 19.47
CA THR A 424 4.17 -16.00 20.68
C THR A 424 2.88 -15.24 20.93
N VAL A 425 2.22 -15.56 22.06
CA VAL A 425 1.05 -14.85 22.57
C VAL A 425 1.41 -14.22 23.90
N GLN A 426 1.41 -12.90 23.96
CA GLN A 426 1.47 -12.12 25.19
C GLN A 426 0.23 -11.23 25.25
N ALA A 427 -0.81 -11.74 25.89
CA ALA A 427 -2.10 -11.07 25.99
C ALA A 427 -2.38 -10.62 27.42
N ASN A 428 -2.67 -9.34 27.58
CA ASN A 428 -3.25 -8.82 28.81
C ASN A 428 -4.76 -8.85 28.65
N THR A 429 -5.43 -9.90 29.15
CA THR A 429 -6.84 -10.15 28.84
C THR A 429 -7.64 -10.86 29.92
N PHE A 430 -8.96 -10.67 29.93
CA PHE A 430 -9.87 -11.48 30.76
C PHE A 430 -10.11 -12.87 30.17
N TRP A 431 -10.07 -13.01 28.85
CA TRP A 431 -10.31 -14.28 28.18
C TRP A 431 -9.47 -14.38 26.91
N PHE A 432 -8.66 -15.43 26.85
CA PHE A 432 -7.98 -15.89 25.65
C PHE A 432 -8.61 -17.21 25.20
N ASP A 433 -8.96 -17.27 23.92
CA ASP A 433 -9.36 -18.45 23.15
C ASP A 433 -8.64 -18.42 21.80
N GLY A 434 -7.94 -19.47 21.42
CA GLY A 434 -7.23 -19.44 20.14
C GLY A 434 -6.60 -20.74 19.71
N PHE A 435 -6.32 -20.84 18.42
CA PHE A 435 -5.57 -21.95 17.84
C PHE A 435 -6.21 -23.33 18.10
N ASN A 436 -7.54 -23.40 18.21
CA ASN A 436 -8.27 -24.61 18.58
C ASN A 436 -8.06 -25.80 17.63
N SER A 437 -7.84 -25.54 16.34
CA SER A 437 -7.64 -26.59 15.33
C SER A 437 -6.17 -26.93 15.05
N LEU A 438 -5.23 -26.25 15.71
CA LEU A 438 -3.81 -26.34 15.41
C LEU A 438 -3.22 -27.63 15.97
N VAL A 439 -2.60 -28.45 15.12
CA VAL A 439 -2.12 -29.79 15.50
C VAL A 439 -0.65 -29.81 15.89
N GLU A 440 0.18 -29.00 15.22
CA GLU A 440 1.64 -29.02 15.38
C GLU A 440 2.26 -27.63 15.26
N ILE A 441 3.24 -27.33 16.12
CA ILE A 441 4.06 -26.12 16.10
C ILE A 441 5.51 -26.38 16.52
N THR A 442 6.41 -25.47 16.17
CA THR A 442 7.81 -25.56 16.62
C THR A 442 7.91 -25.05 18.06
N ASN A 443 7.94 -23.74 18.29
CA ASN A 443 7.98 -23.16 19.63
C ASN A 443 6.68 -22.45 19.96
N LEU A 444 6.18 -22.64 21.19
CA LEU A 444 5.02 -21.96 21.72
C LEU A 444 5.39 -21.17 22.97
N ASN A 445 5.14 -19.87 22.96
CA ASN A 445 5.24 -19.00 24.11
C ASN A 445 3.88 -18.35 24.37
N VAL A 446 3.23 -18.70 25.48
CA VAL A 446 1.94 -18.15 25.87
C VAL A 446 2.06 -17.51 27.24
N SER A 447 1.71 -16.23 27.30
CA SER A 447 1.59 -15.45 28.52
C SER A 447 0.23 -14.77 28.51
N VAL A 448 -0.65 -15.23 29.39
CA VAL A 448 -1.93 -14.58 29.64
C VAL A 448 -1.87 -13.95 31.03
N SER A 449 -1.95 -12.63 31.07
CA SER A 449 -2.00 -11.85 32.30
C SER A 449 -3.36 -11.18 32.46
N LYS A 450 -3.72 -10.88 33.70
CA LYS A 450 -4.96 -10.18 34.03
C LYS A 450 -4.79 -8.71 33.70
N THR A 451 -5.79 -8.12 33.03
CA THR A 451 -5.79 -6.66 32.83
C THR A 451 -5.82 -5.98 34.20
N SER A 452 -4.78 -5.20 34.50
CA SER A 452 -4.90 -4.12 35.48
C SER A 452 -6.19 -3.37 35.16
N GLY A 453 -6.97 -3.06 36.19
CA GLY A 453 -8.15 -2.20 36.07
C GLY A 453 -8.01 -1.03 35.09
N VAL A 454 -9.11 -0.50 34.59
CA VAL A 454 -9.04 0.84 34.02
C VAL A 454 -8.63 1.77 35.16
N PHE A 455 -7.52 2.50 35.01
CA PHE A 455 -7.21 3.58 35.94
C PHE A 455 -8.29 4.64 35.77
N ASP A 456 -9.22 4.72 36.71
CA ASP A 456 -10.24 5.74 36.71
C ASP A 456 -9.57 7.05 37.13
N GLU A 457 -9.37 7.94 36.15
CA GLU A 457 -8.80 9.27 36.34
C GLU A 457 -9.62 10.14 37.30
N THR A 458 -10.90 9.83 37.50
CA THR A 458 -11.81 10.54 38.42
C THR A 458 -11.58 10.14 39.87
N THR A 459 -11.37 8.84 40.13
CA THR A 459 -11.13 8.32 41.49
C THR A 459 -9.65 8.16 41.83
N GLY A 460 -8.76 8.20 40.84
CA GLY A 460 -7.34 7.93 41.00
C GLY A 460 -7.04 6.49 41.40
N MET A 461 -7.98 5.56 41.16
CA MET A 461 -7.83 4.14 41.46
C MET A 461 -7.96 3.31 40.19
N PHE A 462 -7.31 2.15 40.18
CA PHE A 462 -7.65 1.10 39.23
C PHE A 462 -9.04 0.58 39.62
N GLU A 463 -10.05 0.75 38.73
CA GLU A 463 -11.31 0.00 38.82
C GLU A 463 -10.94 -1.48 38.91
N PRO A 464 -11.49 -2.28 39.83
CA PRO A 464 -11.13 -3.69 39.89
C PRO A 464 -11.43 -4.35 38.54
N GLY A 465 -10.38 -4.58 37.74
CA GLY A 465 -10.46 -5.38 36.53
C GLY A 465 -11.03 -6.74 36.92
N GLY A 466 -11.95 -7.25 36.10
CA GLY A 466 -12.67 -8.51 36.35
C GLY A 466 -11.77 -9.56 36.98
N ASP A 467 -12.27 -10.28 37.98
CA ASP A 467 -11.51 -11.27 38.75
C ASP A 467 -11.11 -12.51 37.97
N THR A 468 -11.12 -12.44 36.64
CA THR A 468 -10.96 -13.59 35.76
C THR A 468 -9.91 -13.34 34.70
N ALA A 469 -8.94 -14.25 34.57
CA ALA A 469 -8.09 -14.39 33.39
C ALA A 469 -8.20 -15.85 32.96
N LYS A 470 -8.98 -16.10 31.91
CA LYS A 470 -9.28 -17.44 31.40
C LYS A 470 -8.40 -17.74 30.20
N LEU A 471 -7.79 -18.93 30.18
CA LEU A 471 -7.02 -19.43 29.05
C LEU A 471 -7.70 -20.68 28.49
N GLU A 472 -8.20 -20.54 27.26
CA GLU A 472 -8.71 -21.60 26.40
C GLU A 472 -7.92 -21.63 25.09
N GLY A 473 -7.88 -22.78 24.43
CA GLY A 473 -7.20 -22.90 23.14
C GLY A 473 -6.29 -24.11 23.01
N PHE A 474 -5.72 -24.25 21.82
CA PHE A 474 -4.75 -25.31 21.50
C PHE A 474 -5.29 -26.74 21.77
N ASP A 475 -6.60 -26.94 21.70
CA ASP A 475 -7.25 -28.21 22.05
C ASP A 475 -6.82 -29.37 21.16
N ALA A 476 -6.56 -29.09 19.88
CA ALA A 476 -6.08 -30.09 18.92
C ALA A 476 -4.55 -30.28 18.91
N LEU A 477 -3.79 -29.47 19.66
CA LEU A 477 -2.32 -29.50 19.61
C LEU A 477 -1.81 -30.81 20.19
N THR A 478 -1.19 -31.66 19.37
CA THR A 478 -0.61 -32.93 19.81
C THR A 478 0.90 -32.85 20.00
N ASP A 479 1.55 -31.98 19.22
CA ASP A 479 3.00 -31.93 19.08
C ASP A 479 3.56 -30.51 19.18
N VAL A 480 4.61 -30.35 19.98
CA VAL A 480 5.37 -29.10 20.09
C VAL A 480 6.86 -29.38 20.33
N SER A 481 7.78 -28.52 19.89
CA SER A 481 9.19 -28.64 20.26
C SER A 481 9.49 -28.06 21.65
N SER A 482 8.95 -26.88 21.93
CA SER A 482 9.08 -26.20 23.23
C SER A 482 7.80 -25.45 23.59
N LEU A 483 7.32 -25.60 24.83
CA LEU A 483 6.20 -24.86 25.39
C LEU A 483 6.67 -24.01 26.57
N ASN A 484 6.53 -22.69 26.47
CA ASN A 484 6.69 -21.74 27.56
C ASN A 484 5.30 -21.18 27.91
N LEU A 485 4.81 -21.51 29.11
CA LEU A 485 3.49 -21.15 29.58
C LEU A 485 3.60 -20.26 30.83
N THR A 486 3.08 -19.04 30.76
CA THR A 486 2.99 -18.10 31.87
C THR A 486 1.52 -17.84 32.19
N VAL A 487 1.05 -18.44 33.28
CA VAL A 487 -0.36 -18.41 33.72
C VAL A 487 -0.46 -17.98 35.19
N THR A 488 0.48 -17.16 35.66
CA THR A 488 0.58 -16.73 37.06
C THR A 488 -0.67 -16.03 37.58
N GLU A 489 -1.41 -15.38 36.69
CA GLU A 489 -2.63 -14.63 37.00
C GLU A 489 -3.90 -15.29 36.45
N ALA A 490 -3.78 -16.47 35.84
CA ALA A 490 -4.94 -17.20 35.34
C ALA A 490 -5.84 -17.64 36.50
N THR A 491 -7.15 -17.58 36.27
CA THR A 491 -8.20 -18.01 37.22
C THR A 491 -9.01 -19.20 36.73
N ASP A 492 -8.88 -19.50 35.44
CA ASP A 492 -9.48 -20.67 34.79
C ASP A 492 -8.58 -21.11 33.63
N PHE A 493 -8.47 -22.42 33.42
CA PHE A 493 -7.54 -23.01 32.48
C PHE A 493 -8.15 -24.25 31.83
N ASN A 494 -8.31 -24.20 30.51
CA ASN A 494 -8.84 -25.28 29.70
C ASN A 494 -8.18 -25.27 28.32
N ALA A 495 -6.93 -25.73 28.27
CA ALA A 495 -6.11 -25.74 27.05
C ALA A 495 -5.20 -26.97 26.98
N PHE A 496 -4.67 -27.26 25.79
CA PHE A 496 -3.71 -28.34 25.54
C PHE A 496 -4.21 -29.75 25.87
N ALA A 497 -5.52 -29.99 25.76
CA ALA A 497 -6.13 -31.27 26.12
C ALA A 497 -5.57 -32.47 25.32
N SER A 498 -5.17 -32.25 24.07
CA SER A 498 -4.60 -33.30 23.21
C SER A 498 -3.07 -33.39 23.26
N LEU A 499 -2.40 -32.47 23.96
CA LEU A 499 -0.95 -32.39 23.96
C LEU A 499 -0.38 -33.66 24.55
N ASN A 500 0.43 -34.35 23.77
CA ASN A 500 0.98 -35.63 24.18
C ASN A 500 2.47 -35.79 23.84
N ASN A 501 3.08 -34.91 23.04
CA ASN A 501 4.43 -35.13 22.58
C ASN A 501 5.30 -33.87 22.53
N PHE A 502 6.61 -34.05 22.77
CA PHE A 502 7.65 -33.02 22.63
C PHE A 502 8.76 -33.47 21.68
N LYS A 503 9.04 -32.69 20.63
CA LYS A 503 9.96 -33.10 19.53
C LYS A 503 11.47 -32.81 19.78
N ASN A 504 11.87 -31.77 20.52
CA ASN A 504 13.26 -31.22 20.48
C ASN A 504 14.11 -31.35 21.79
N TYR A 505 15.40 -30.98 21.74
CA TYR A 505 16.53 -31.59 22.46
C TYR A 505 17.05 -30.93 23.77
N GLN A 506 16.45 -29.86 24.30
CA GLN A 506 16.91 -29.20 25.54
C GLN A 506 15.76 -28.96 26.53
N THR A 507 15.36 -27.70 26.79
CA THR A 507 14.15 -27.42 27.57
C THR A 507 12.94 -27.52 26.66
N TYR A 508 12.00 -28.39 27.01
CA TYR A 508 10.79 -28.61 26.22
C TYR A 508 9.53 -28.02 26.87
N LEU A 509 9.55 -27.79 28.18
CA LEU A 509 8.43 -27.23 28.92
C LEU A 509 8.93 -26.27 30.00
N THR A 510 8.40 -25.05 30.00
CA THR A 510 8.50 -24.09 31.11
C THR A 510 7.10 -23.70 31.53
N VAL A 511 6.74 -23.83 32.82
CA VAL A 511 5.45 -23.38 33.37
C VAL A 511 5.69 -22.42 34.52
N ALA A 512 5.30 -21.15 34.37
CA ALA A 512 5.10 -20.24 35.49
C ALA A 512 3.68 -20.42 36.01
N MET A 513 3.59 -21.12 37.14
CA MET A 513 2.36 -21.68 37.72
C MET A 513 1.40 -20.58 38.20
N PRO A 514 0.07 -20.83 38.21
CA PRO A 514 -0.91 -19.92 38.79
C PRO A 514 -0.58 -19.56 40.24
N SER A 515 -0.79 -18.30 40.60
CA SER A 515 -0.65 -17.84 41.99
C SER A 515 -1.78 -18.34 42.88
N ASP A 516 -3.00 -18.45 42.33
CA ASP A 516 -4.14 -19.11 42.97
C ASP A 516 -4.02 -20.63 42.85
N THR A 517 -3.82 -21.29 44.00
CA THR A 517 -3.67 -22.75 44.07
C THR A 517 -4.96 -23.52 43.79
N ASN A 518 -6.10 -22.84 43.68
CA ASN A 518 -7.36 -23.48 43.25
C ASN A 518 -7.45 -23.64 41.73
N VAL A 519 -6.55 -23.01 40.98
CA VAL A 519 -6.51 -23.10 39.51
C VAL A 519 -5.65 -24.30 39.13
N GLY A 520 -6.32 -25.35 38.66
CA GLY A 520 -5.67 -26.58 38.18
C GLY A 520 -5.46 -26.55 36.67
N LEU A 521 -4.39 -27.18 36.20
CA LEU A 521 -4.11 -27.38 34.77
C LEU A 521 -4.63 -28.77 34.35
N CYS A 522 -5.91 -29.03 34.61
CA CYS A 522 -6.49 -30.38 34.55
C CYS A 522 -6.44 -31.00 33.15
N THR A 523 -6.62 -30.19 32.12
CA THR A 523 -6.53 -30.63 30.72
C THR A 523 -5.13 -31.11 30.34
N MET A 524 -4.09 -30.70 31.07
CA MET A 524 -2.71 -31.15 30.87
C MET A 524 -2.35 -32.41 31.67
N GLU A 525 -3.28 -33.04 32.40
CA GLU A 525 -3.04 -34.29 33.13
C GLU A 525 -2.34 -35.37 32.28
N PRO A 526 -2.74 -35.63 31.01
CA PRO A 526 -2.09 -36.66 30.20
C PRO A 526 -0.60 -36.38 29.99
N ILE A 527 -0.23 -35.14 29.63
CA ILE A 527 1.17 -34.78 29.38
C ILE A 527 1.97 -34.72 30.69
N PHE A 528 1.39 -34.22 31.78
CA PHE A 528 2.05 -34.19 33.08
C PHE A 528 2.32 -35.58 33.63
N THR A 529 1.40 -36.52 33.45
CA THR A 529 1.61 -37.93 33.84
C THR A 529 2.81 -38.53 33.11
N ARG A 530 2.93 -38.30 31.81
CA ARG A 530 4.07 -38.76 31.00
C ARG A 530 5.38 -38.11 31.44
N ILE A 531 5.35 -36.81 31.75
CA ILE A 531 6.51 -36.09 32.29
C ILE A 531 6.95 -36.68 33.64
N LYS A 532 6.01 -36.95 34.55
CA LYS A 532 6.28 -37.54 35.87
C LYS A 532 6.84 -38.96 35.75
N ASN A 533 6.41 -39.73 34.75
CA ASN A 533 6.91 -41.06 34.43
C ASN A 533 8.30 -41.06 33.77
N GLY A 534 8.83 -39.88 33.41
CA GLY A 534 10.12 -39.75 32.74
C GLY A 534 10.08 -40.06 31.23
N ASP A 535 8.90 -40.04 30.60
CA ASP A 535 8.74 -40.38 29.17
C ASP A 535 9.56 -39.50 28.22
N PHE A 536 9.93 -38.29 28.67
CA PHE A 536 10.70 -37.31 27.91
C PHE A 536 12.15 -37.16 28.41
N GLU A 537 12.54 -37.91 29.44
CA GLU A 537 13.91 -37.95 29.93
C GLU A 537 14.78 -38.72 28.94
N ASN A 538 15.87 -38.12 28.47
CA ASN A 538 16.90 -38.83 27.72
C ASN A 538 18.00 -39.34 28.66
N TRP A 539 18.82 -40.28 28.18
CA TRP A 539 19.90 -40.90 28.96
C TRP A 539 20.94 -39.92 29.54
N ASN A 540 20.92 -38.65 29.14
CA ASN A 540 21.88 -37.64 29.57
C ASN A 540 21.28 -36.56 30.50
N ASN A 541 20.01 -36.66 30.91
CA ASN A 541 19.31 -35.67 31.75
C ASN A 541 19.41 -34.22 31.22
N THR A 542 19.49 -34.06 29.90
CA THR A 542 19.60 -32.72 29.28
C THR A 542 18.25 -32.09 28.99
N ARG A 543 17.17 -32.88 29.11
CA ARG A 543 15.79 -32.45 28.93
C ARG A 543 15.08 -32.41 30.27
N ILE A 544 14.92 -31.24 30.84
CA ILE A 544 14.27 -31.05 32.14
C ILE A 544 13.15 -30.03 31.98
N PRO A 545 11.91 -30.36 32.36
CA PRO A 545 10.84 -29.38 32.42
C PRO A 545 11.09 -28.42 33.59
N VAL A 546 10.84 -27.13 33.40
CA VAL A 546 11.08 -26.10 34.41
C VAL A 546 9.75 -25.59 34.92
N PHE A 547 9.50 -25.76 36.22
CA PHE A 547 8.32 -25.22 36.88
C PHE A 547 8.75 -24.06 37.79
N LYS A 548 8.04 -22.94 37.70
CA LYS A 548 8.31 -21.75 38.50
C LYS A 548 7.07 -21.36 39.29
N TYR A 549 7.24 -21.16 40.60
CA TYR A 549 6.24 -20.60 41.48
C TYR A 549 6.84 -19.41 42.23
N ASN A 550 6.20 -18.23 42.15
CA ASN A 550 6.74 -16.99 42.72
C ASN A 550 8.21 -16.75 42.34
N TRP A 551 8.52 -16.85 41.04
CA TRP A 551 9.87 -16.62 40.47
C TRP A 551 10.96 -17.60 40.92
N SER A 552 10.62 -18.63 41.69
CA SER A 552 11.54 -19.65 42.15
C SER A 552 11.26 -20.98 41.45
N GLU A 553 12.30 -21.70 41.07
CA GLU A 553 12.15 -23.05 40.52
C GLU A 553 11.59 -24.00 41.58
N MET A 554 10.64 -24.84 41.17
CA MET A 554 10.03 -25.87 41.99
C MET A 554 10.45 -27.24 41.49
N ASP A 555 10.59 -28.20 42.42
CA ASP A 555 10.75 -29.60 42.07
C ASP A 555 9.61 -30.06 41.14
N ARG A 556 9.96 -30.80 40.09
CA ARG A 556 9.04 -31.20 39.03
C ARG A 556 7.82 -31.95 39.56
N ASP A 557 8.04 -33.00 40.36
CA ASP A 557 6.95 -33.88 40.80
C ASP A 557 6.04 -33.13 41.77
N THR A 558 6.62 -32.32 42.66
CA THR A 558 5.89 -31.43 43.57
C THR A 558 5.03 -30.42 42.80
N ALA A 559 5.58 -29.79 41.75
CA ALA A 559 4.86 -28.84 40.92
C ALA A 559 3.69 -29.47 40.19
N ILE A 560 3.89 -30.65 39.58
CA ILE A 560 2.83 -31.39 38.89
C ILE A 560 1.70 -31.76 39.85
N ASP A 561 2.03 -32.27 41.04
CA ASP A 561 1.03 -32.64 42.05
C ASP A 561 0.22 -31.41 42.49
N GLN A 562 0.85 -30.25 42.62
CA GLN A 562 0.15 -29.00 42.92
C GLN A 562 -0.76 -28.54 41.77
N LEU A 563 -0.32 -28.65 40.51
CA LEU A 563 -1.10 -28.27 39.34
C LEU A 563 -2.31 -29.18 39.09
N LEU A 564 -2.25 -30.44 39.54
CA LEU A 564 -3.32 -31.42 39.39
C LEU A 564 -4.22 -31.57 40.64
N ALA A 565 -3.81 -31.05 41.80
CA ALA A 565 -4.59 -31.15 43.03
C ALA A 565 -6.05 -30.63 42.90
N PRO A 566 -6.34 -29.51 42.21
CA PRO A 566 -7.72 -29.06 42.01
C PRO A 566 -8.57 -29.98 41.14
N CYS A 567 -7.95 -30.87 40.38
CA CYS A 567 -8.60 -31.75 39.40
C CYS A 567 -9.17 -33.04 40.02
N GLY A 568 -8.80 -33.35 41.26
CA GLY A 568 -9.27 -34.55 41.97
C GLY A 568 -8.64 -35.87 41.49
N VAL A 569 -7.47 -35.80 40.84
CA VAL A 569 -6.69 -36.93 40.30
C VAL A 569 -5.54 -37.36 41.21
#